data_AF-A0A5C6BNJ8-F1
#
_entry.id   AF-A0A5C6BNJ8-F1
#
_cell.length_a   1.000
_cell.length_b   1.000
_cell.length_c   1.000
_cell.angle_alpha   90.00
_cell.angle_beta   90.00
_cell.angle_gamma   90.00
#
_symmetry.space_group_name_H-M   'P 1'
#
loop_
_entity.id
_entity.type
_entity.pdbx_description
1 polymer ?
#
loop_
_entity_poly.entity_id
_entity_poly.type
_entity_poly.pdbx_seq_one_letter_code
_entity_poly.pdbx_strand_id
1 'polypeptide(L)'
;MSGLGRREASDLALGHSEIMLKPIKNLFRYLMKRRHRKIYRDGCVLSRFIARDVRRDVMILSAHDIDDGFIAARIRTTNVMYLSRGAVSSLGFGPPQRIALDQLWDWSGQPWGGLADGTSIADKI
;
A
#
# COMPACT_ATOMS: atom_id res chain seq x y z
N MET A 1 7.69 47.05 31.63
CA MET A 1 7.90 45.68 32.15
C MET A 1 6.62 44.88 31.93
N SER A 2 6.48 44.14 30.81
CA SER A 2 5.36 43.21 30.59
C SER A 2 5.54 42.45 29.27
N GLY A 3 6.43 41.45 29.25
CA GLY A 3 6.69 40.66 28.04
C GLY A 3 7.11 39.21 28.27
N LEU A 4 7.47 38.82 29.50
CA LEU A 4 8.00 37.48 29.78
C LEU A 4 6.93 36.38 29.97
N GLY A 5 5.70 36.71 30.39
CA GLY A 5 4.71 35.69 30.75
C GLY A 5 3.97 34.99 29.59
N ARG A 6 4.05 35.51 28.35
CA ARG A 6 3.26 34.97 27.22
C ARG A 6 4.01 33.91 26.41
N ARG A 7 5.34 33.80 26.52
CA ARG A 7 6.15 32.82 25.78
C ARG A 7 6.24 31.45 26.48
N GLU A 8 6.28 31.41 27.82
CA GLU A 8 6.37 30.14 28.58
C GLU A 8 5.09 29.29 28.50
N ALA A 9 3.91 29.91 28.44
CA ALA A 9 2.64 29.17 28.38
C ALA A 9 2.45 28.42 27.04
N SER A 10 3.00 28.95 25.94
CA SER A 10 2.95 28.32 24.61
C SER A 10 3.88 27.11 24.50
N ASP A 11 5.08 27.16 25.09
CA ASP A 11 6.03 26.05 25.07
C ASP A 11 5.58 24.88 25.97
N LEU A 12 4.92 25.18 27.10
CA LEU A 12 4.30 24.16 27.96
C LEU A 12 3.09 23.47 27.32
N ALA A 13 2.33 24.17 26.47
CA ALA A 13 1.20 23.59 25.74
C ALA A 13 1.66 22.69 24.57
N LEU A 14 2.73 23.07 23.87
CA LEU A 14 3.34 22.26 22.82
C LEU A 14 4.01 20.99 23.39
N GLY A 15 4.70 21.09 24.53
CA GLY A 15 5.29 19.93 25.20
C GLY A 15 4.25 18.89 25.67
N HIS A 16 3.12 19.35 26.25
CA HIS A 16 2.06 18.44 26.71
C HIS A 16 1.31 17.73 25.57
N SER A 17 1.08 18.41 24.44
CA SER A 17 0.45 17.79 23.27
C SER A 17 1.33 16.70 22.62
N GLU A 18 2.66 16.90 22.57
CA GLU A 18 3.58 15.86 22.12
C GLU A 18 3.65 14.65 23.05
N ILE A 19 3.56 14.85 24.37
CA ILE A 19 3.58 13.76 25.36
C ILE A 19 2.30 12.91 25.25
N MET A 20 1.14 13.52 25.02
CA MET A 20 -0.14 12.80 24.87
C MET A 20 -0.29 12.06 23.52
N LEU A 21 0.33 12.54 22.44
CA LEU A 21 0.22 11.92 21.11
C LEU A 21 1.17 10.73 20.91
N LYS A 22 2.26 10.64 21.68
CA LYS A 22 3.21 9.50 21.66
C LYS A 22 2.56 8.14 21.93
N PRO A 23 1.75 7.93 22.99
CA PRO A 23 1.13 6.64 23.27
C PRO A 23 0.15 6.21 22.16
N ILE A 24 -0.60 7.15 21.59
CA ILE A 24 -1.55 6.88 20.49
C ILE A 24 -0.81 6.41 19.24
N LYS A 25 0.28 7.10 18.86
CA LYS A 25 1.13 6.71 17.72
C LYS A 25 1.76 5.32 17.93
N ASN A 26 2.19 5.00 19.15
CA ASN A 26 2.76 3.69 19.47
C ASN A 26 1.73 2.57 19.40
N LEU A 27 0.51 2.80 19.89
CA LEU A 27 -0.59 1.84 19.80
C LEU A 27 -0.97 1.57 18.34
N PHE A 28 -1.08 2.63 17.52
CA PHE A 28 -1.38 2.49 16.09
C PHE A 28 -0.28 1.71 15.36
N ARG A 29 0.99 1.99 15.64
CA ARG A 29 2.14 1.27 15.08
C ARG A 29 2.09 -0.22 15.45
N TYR A 30 1.78 -0.55 16.71
CA TYR A 30 1.64 -1.94 17.17
C TYR A 30 0.49 -2.67 16.44
N LEU A 31 -0.68 -2.02 16.32
CA LEU A 31 -1.83 -2.59 15.62
C LEU A 31 -1.53 -2.83 14.13
N MET A 32 -0.89 -1.86 13.47
CA MET A 32 -0.49 -1.97 12.06
C MET A 32 0.51 -3.12 11.85
N LYS A 33 1.55 -3.24 12.70
CA LYS A 33 2.49 -4.36 12.65
C LYS A 33 1.79 -5.71 12.81
N ARG A 34 0.89 -5.83 13.79
CA ARG A 34 0.12 -7.06 14.01
C ARG A 34 -0.76 -7.41 12.82
N ARG A 35 -1.38 -6.41 12.19
CA ARG A 35 -2.19 -6.59 10.97
C ARG A 35 -1.31 -7.03 9.80
N HIS A 36 -0.16 -6.39 9.58
CA HIS A 36 0.75 -6.75 8.50
C HIS A 36 1.19 -8.20 8.61
N ARG A 37 1.64 -8.65 9.79
CA ARG A 37 2.04 -10.06 10.00
C ARG A 37 0.91 -11.08 9.80
N LYS A 38 -0.35 -10.65 10.00
CA LYS A 38 -1.50 -11.52 9.72
C LYS A 38 -1.78 -11.65 8.23
N ILE A 39 -1.60 -10.57 7.47
CA ILE A 39 -1.91 -10.49 6.04
C ILE A 39 -0.78 -11.07 5.19
N TYR A 40 0.46 -10.64 5.44
CA TYR A 40 1.64 -11.00 4.66
C TYR A 40 2.37 -12.16 5.32
N ARG A 41 1.95 -13.38 4.98
CA ARG A 41 2.56 -14.64 5.47
C ARG A 41 3.26 -15.35 4.33
N ASP A 42 4.35 -16.03 4.64
CA ASP A 42 5.13 -16.78 3.65
C ASP A 42 4.26 -17.82 2.94
N GLY A 43 4.44 -17.95 1.62
CA GLY A 43 3.71 -18.87 0.77
C GLY A 43 2.28 -18.45 0.43
N CYS A 44 1.78 -17.32 0.96
CA CYS A 44 0.44 -16.85 0.59
C CYS A 44 0.46 -16.04 -0.72
N VAL A 45 -0.67 -16.08 -1.42
CA VAL A 45 -0.93 -15.19 -2.56
C VAL A 45 -1.99 -14.19 -2.15
N LEU A 46 -1.64 -12.91 -2.24
CA LEU A 46 -2.57 -11.81 -2.02
C LEU A 46 -3.01 -11.28 -3.37
N SER A 47 -4.31 -11.05 -3.52
CA SER A 47 -4.89 -10.54 -4.76
C SER A 47 -5.68 -9.28 -4.49
N ARG A 48 -5.49 -8.26 -5.33
CA ARG A 48 -6.27 -7.02 -5.25
C ARG A 48 -6.44 -6.39 -6.62
N PHE A 49 -7.61 -5.81 -6.87
CA PHE A 49 -7.81 -4.90 -7.99
C PHE A 49 -7.11 -3.58 -7.69
N ILE A 50 -6.15 -3.21 -8.53
CA ILE A 50 -5.41 -1.93 -8.46
C ILE A 50 -6.00 -0.89 -9.42
N ALA A 51 -6.78 -1.35 -10.40
CA ALA A 51 -7.69 -0.56 -11.22
C ALA A 51 -8.93 -1.43 -11.54
N ARG A 52 -9.93 -0.88 -12.23
CA ARG A 52 -11.21 -1.56 -12.48
C ARG A 52 -11.06 -2.88 -13.24
N ASP A 53 -10.14 -2.94 -14.17
CA ASP A 53 -9.85 -4.10 -15.02
C ASP A 53 -8.48 -4.72 -14.74
N VAL A 54 -7.67 -4.12 -13.85
CA VAL A 54 -6.32 -4.57 -13.52
C VAL A 54 -6.29 -5.20 -12.13
N ARG A 55 -6.00 -6.50 -12.09
CA ARG A 55 -5.75 -7.27 -10.88
C ARG A 55 -4.26 -7.50 -10.69
N ARG A 56 -3.77 -7.27 -9.47
CA ARG A 56 -2.43 -7.64 -9.05
C ARG A 56 -2.50 -8.81 -8.07
N ASP A 57 -1.73 -9.84 -8.37
CA ASP A 57 -1.44 -10.94 -7.48
C ASP A 57 -0.01 -10.80 -6.97
N VAL A 58 0.18 -11.00 -5.67
CA VAL A 58 1.46 -10.91 -4.97
C VAL A 58 1.67 -12.22 -4.23
N MET A 59 2.64 -13.01 -4.67
CA MET A 59 3.07 -14.22 -3.97
C MET A 59 4.16 -13.85 -2.97
N ILE A 60 3.88 -13.99 -1.68
CA ILE A 60 4.82 -13.72 -0.60
C ILE A 60 5.81 -14.89 -0.51
N LEU A 61 7.08 -14.60 -0.73
CA LEU A 61 8.16 -15.57 -0.57
C LEU A 61 8.73 -15.53 0.85
N SER A 62 8.90 -14.33 1.40
CA SER A 62 9.37 -14.12 2.76
C SER A 62 8.87 -12.79 3.33
N ALA A 63 8.40 -12.83 4.57
CA ALA A 63 7.97 -11.68 5.38
C ALA A 63 8.96 -11.36 6.50
N HIS A 64 10.23 -11.79 6.39
CA HIS A 64 11.27 -11.53 7.40
C HIS A 64 11.44 -10.03 7.70
N ASP A 65 11.44 -9.18 6.67
CA ASP A 65 11.67 -7.73 6.78
C ASP A 65 10.37 -6.92 6.96
N ILE A 66 9.27 -7.57 7.34
CA ILE A 66 7.95 -6.94 7.38
C ILE A 66 7.86 -5.79 8.38
N ASP A 67 8.64 -5.87 9.47
CA ASP A 67 8.68 -4.82 10.48
C ASP A 67 9.40 -3.56 10.00
N ASP A 68 10.27 -3.70 8.99
CA ASP A 68 10.94 -2.61 8.28
C ASP A 68 10.09 -2.09 7.10
N GLY A 69 8.92 -2.68 6.88
CA GLY A 69 7.99 -2.30 5.83
C GLY A 69 8.27 -2.96 4.48
N PHE A 70 9.03 -4.05 4.44
CA PHE A 70 9.37 -4.75 3.20
C PHE A 70 8.97 -6.22 3.22
N ILE A 71 8.75 -6.78 2.03
CA ILE A 71 8.53 -8.21 1.81
C ILE A 71 9.34 -8.67 0.60
N ALA A 72 9.76 -9.93 0.58
CA ALA A 72 10.21 -10.58 -0.64
C ALA A 72 9.01 -11.24 -1.31
N ALA A 73 8.71 -10.86 -2.55
CA ALA A 73 7.53 -11.35 -3.25
C ALA A 73 7.76 -11.48 -4.76
N ARG A 74 6.90 -12.26 -5.42
CA ARG A 74 6.73 -12.20 -6.86
C ARG A 74 5.43 -11.52 -7.19
N ILE A 75 5.44 -10.62 -8.16
CA ILE A 75 4.25 -9.93 -8.63
C ILE A 75 3.80 -10.50 -9.98
N ARG A 76 2.48 -10.61 -10.13
CA ARG A 76 1.81 -10.75 -11.41
C ARG A 76 0.74 -9.67 -11.49
N THR A 77 0.74 -8.91 -12.57
CA THR A 77 -0.33 -7.95 -12.87
C THR A 77 -1.04 -8.42 -14.12
N THR A 78 -2.38 -8.44 -14.09
CA THR A 78 -3.19 -8.99 -15.16
C THR A 78 -4.38 -8.09 -15.43
N ASN A 79 -4.59 -7.76 -16.70
CA ASN A 79 -5.86 -7.20 -17.14
C ASN A 79 -6.88 -8.33 -17.26
N VAL A 80 -7.86 -8.35 -16.35
CA VAL A 80 -8.87 -9.41 -16.25
C VAL A 80 -9.77 -9.42 -17.49
N MET A 81 -10.02 -8.25 -18.10
CA MET A 81 -10.80 -8.14 -19.34
C MET A 81 -10.07 -8.82 -20.49
N TYR A 82 -8.77 -8.57 -20.67
CA TYR A 82 -7.98 -9.23 -21.72
C TYR A 82 -7.79 -10.72 -21.49
N LEU A 83 -7.60 -11.16 -20.23
CA LEU A 83 -7.55 -12.58 -19.89
C LEU A 83 -8.87 -13.27 -20.25
N SER A 84 -10.01 -12.67 -19.91
CA SER A 84 -11.33 -13.24 -20.19
C SER A 84 -11.64 -13.37 -21.68
N ARG A 85 -11.04 -12.53 -22.52
CA ARG A 85 -11.19 -12.53 -23.98
C ARG A 85 -10.17 -13.41 -24.70
N GLY A 86 -9.28 -14.10 -23.96
CA GLY A 86 -8.21 -14.91 -24.55
C GLY A 86 -7.15 -14.09 -25.30
N ALA A 87 -7.16 -12.75 -25.15
CA ALA A 87 -6.25 -11.85 -25.86
C ALA A 87 -4.82 -11.92 -25.31
N VAL A 88 -4.65 -12.40 -24.06
CA VAL A 88 -3.36 -12.59 -23.41
C VAL A 88 -3.40 -13.90 -22.62
N SER A 89 -2.38 -14.75 -22.78
CA SER A 89 -2.20 -15.96 -21.97
C SER A 89 -1.95 -15.59 -20.51
N SER A 90 -2.40 -16.41 -19.54
CA SER A 90 -2.12 -16.15 -18.12
C SER A 90 -0.62 -15.98 -17.89
N LEU A 91 -0.19 -14.77 -17.53
CA LEU A 91 1.20 -14.50 -17.23
C LEU A 91 1.61 -15.29 -15.98
N GLY A 92 2.84 -15.79 -15.99
CA GLY A 92 3.48 -16.31 -14.78
C GLY A 92 3.74 -15.20 -13.77
N PHE A 93 4.07 -15.59 -12.55
CA PHE A 93 4.67 -14.65 -11.61
C PHE A 93 6.04 -14.21 -12.12
N GLY A 94 6.33 -12.91 -11.97
CA GLY A 94 7.64 -12.35 -12.28
C GLY A 94 8.75 -12.88 -11.33
N PRO A 95 9.99 -12.39 -11.50
CA PRO A 95 11.08 -12.77 -10.62
C PRO A 95 10.83 -12.30 -9.17
N PRO A 96 11.46 -12.96 -8.17
CA PRO A 96 11.51 -12.46 -6.79
C PRO A 96 12.03 -11.03 -6.71
N GLN A 97 11.36 -10.18 -5.95
CA GLN A 97 11.77 -8.80 -5.70
C GLN A 97 11.50 -8.44 -4.23
N ARG A 98 12.30 -7.52 -3.69
CA ARG A 98 12.05 -6.89 -2.39
C ARG A 98 11.17 -5.66 -2.61
N ILE A 99 10.02 -5.60 -1.96
CA ILE A 99 8.96 -4.64 -2.25
C ILE A 99 8.51 -3.96 -0.97
N ALA A 100 8.38 -2.63 -1.02
CA ALA A 100 7.84 -1.84 0.08
C ALA A 100 6.31 -2.06 0.20
N LEU A 101 5.81 -2.24 1.42
CA LEU A 101 4.40 -2.54 1.68
C LEU A 101 3.46 -1.40 1.30
N ASP A 102 3.93 -0.16 1.40
CA ASP A 102 3.20 1.04 1.03
C ASP A 102 3.02 1.16 -0.48
N GLN A 103 4.02 0.75 -1.27
CA GLN A 103 4.00 0.78 -2.74
C GLN A 103 3.39 -0.46 -3.38
N LEU A 104 3.12 -1.51 -2.59
CA LEU A 104 2.75 -2.82 -3.09
C LEU A 104 1.52 -2.82 -4.00
N TRP A 105 0.56 -1.93 -3.70
CA TRP A 105 -0.70 -1.82 -4.41
C TRP A 105 -0.80 -0.56 -5.27
N ASP A 106 0.28 0.22 -5.34
CA ASP A 106 0.29 1.45 -6.13
C ASP A 106 0.31 1.10 -7.62
N TRP A 107 -0.49 1.83 -8.37
CA TRP A 107 -0.61 1.70 -9.81
C TRP A 107 -0.35 3.06 -10.45
N SER A 108 0.79 3.16 -11.14
CA SER A 108 1.19 4.33 -11.93
C SER A 108 0.99 4.12 -13.44
N GLY A 109 0.47 2.96 -13.84
CA GLY A 109 0.16 2.70 -15.24
C GLY A 109 -1.11 3.42 -15.67
N GLN A 110 -1.23 3.65 -16.97
CA GLN A 110 -2.50 4.07 -17.56
C GLN A 110 -3.55 2.97 -17.30
N PRO A 111 -4.84 3.29 -17.10
CA PRO A 111 -5.90 2.28 -17.20
C PRO A 111 -5.82 1.66 -18.61
N TRP A 112 -5.71 0.32 -18.68
CA TRP A 112 -5.51 -0.40 -19.94
C TRP A 112 -6.85 -0.55 -20.67
N GLY A 113 -7.36 0.54 -21.24
CA GLY A 113 -8.64 0.52 -21.93
C GLY A 113 -9.28 1.89 -22.08
N GLY A 114 -8.46 2.93 -22.21
CA GLY A 114 -8.92 4.20 -22.75
C GLY A 114 -9.36 3.99 -24.20
N LEU A 115 -10.52 4.51 -24.61
CA LEU A 115 -10.74 4.88 -26.01
C LEU A 115 -9.56 5.77 -26.47
N ALA A 116 -9.36 5.97 -27.77
CA ALA A 116 -8.22 6.74 -28.29
C ALA A 116 -8.10 8.18 -27.70
N ASP A 117 -9.14 8.67 -27.03
CA ASP A 117 -9.23 9.94 -26.30
C ASP A 117 -8.81 9.87 -24.82
N GLY A 118 -8.39 8.69 -24.32
CA GLY A 118 -7.97 8.49 -22.94
C GLY A 118 -9.10 8.20 -21.93
N THR A 119 -10.36 8.10 -22.37
CA THR A 119 -11.48 7.76 -21.47
C THR A 119 -11.62 6.26 -21.27
N SER A 120 -11.64 5.79 -20.03
CA SER A 120 -11.82 4.38 -19.75
C SER A 120 -13.22 3.94 -20.17
N ILE A 121 -13.36 2.80 -20.85
CA ILE A 121 -14.68 2.18 -21.15
C ILE A 121 -15.49 1.98 -19.85
N ALA A 122 -14.80 1.87 -18.72
CA ALA A 122 -15.40 1.81 -17.41
C ALA A 122 -16.12 3.11 -16.98
N ASP A 123 -15.69 4.31 -17.40
CA ASP A 123 -16.23 5.58 -16.89
C ASP A 123 -17.66 5.88 -17.35
N LYS A 124 -18.21 5.09 -18.27
CA LYS A 124 -19.56 5.25 -18.83
C LYS A 124 -20.67 4.42 -18.16
N ILE A 125 -20.41 3.80 -17.00
CA ILE A 125 -21.45 3.12 -16.20
C ILE A 125 -21.63 3.86 -14.87
#